data_AF-A0AB73KN85-F1
#
_entry.id   AF-A0AB73KN85-F1
#
_cell.length_a   1.000
_cell.length_b   1.000
_cell.length_c   1.000
_cell.angle_alpha   90.00
_cell.angle_beta   90.00
_cell.angle_gamma   90.00
#
_symmetry.space_group_name_H-M   'P 1'
#
loop_
_entity.id
_entity.type
_entity.pdbx_description
1 polymer ?
#
loop_
_entity_poly.entity_id
_entity_poly.type
_entity_poly.pdbx_seq_one_letter_code
_entity_poly.pdbx_strand_id
1 'polypeptide(L)'
;MRPAGGVPAGGPPASGLPAGRQEPGSHPVEPPPFRRRPAQGAAVAVNRPDPVPAVLESQSRLRALLGGLTDADVRAPSALPGWTRGHLLSHVEGVGFALARQARYALKDELIDPYDGGRPARDAAIEAGHGRPAAELRAAVTAALDEAEQAWTAVGPRDLERPVRYRDATLSAAALAWWRELEIHTADAAIGYRTAQWSRPFCAHVLDFLAPRVPDGVRLTLAASDGPEALVLGDGEPVTVGGALTDLTAWLAGREPLGPLDSGVAPLPELGPWP
;
A
#
# COMPACT_ATOMS: atom_id res chain seq x y z
N MET A 1 -30.48 48.72 -61.36
CA MET A 1 -29.03 48.76 -61.02
C MET A 1 -28.73 47.48 -60.25
N ARG A 2 -27.80 46.65 -60.75
CA ARG A 2 -27.36 45.36 -60.17
C ARG A 2 -26.06 45.61 -59.34
N PRO A 3 -25.48 44.65 -58.59
CA PRO A 3 -25.61 44.46 -57.14
C PRO A 3 -24.27 44.45 -56.35
N ALA A 4 -24.30 44.30 -55.03
CA ALA A 4 -23.31 43.64 -54.15
C ALA A 4 -23.79 43.76 -52.68
N GLY A 5 -23.65 42.83 -51.74
CA GLY A 5 -22.96 41.55 -51.73
C GLY A 5 -23.59 40.64 -50.65
N GLY A 6 -23.29 39.35 -50.74
CA GLY A 6 -23.85 38.30 -49.90
C GLY A 6 -23.33 38.32 -48.46
N VAL A 7 -24.19 37.90 -47.55
CA VAL A 7 -23.86 37.56 -46.16
C VAL A 7 -23.93 36.03 -46.05
N PRO A 8 -22.86 35.34 -45.60
CA PRO A 8 -22.90 33.91 -45.36
C PRO A 8 -23.48 33.60 -43.98
N ALA A 9 -24.17 32.46 -43.90
CA ALA A 9 -24.72 31.90 -42.67
C ALA A 9 -23.62 31.56 -41.67
N GLY A 10 -23.66 32.18 -40.48
CA GLY A 10 -22.84 31.82 -39.34
C GLY A 10 -23.42 30.59 -38.63
N GLY A 11 -22.80 29.43 -38.86
CA GLY A 11 -22.96 28.27 -37.99
C GLY A 11 -22.30 28.52 -36.62
N PRO A 12 -22.78 27.89 -35.55
CA PRO A 12 -22.26 28.12 -34.20
C PRO A 12 -20.81 27.62 -34.07
N PRO A 13 -19.97 28.30 -33.28
CA PRO A 13 -18.59 27.88 -33.07
C PRO A 13 -18.54 26.56 -32.30
N ALA A 14 -17.71 25.66 -32.81
CA ALA A 14 -17.28 24.45 -32.13
C ALA A 14 -16.64 24.81 -30.79
N SER A 15 -17.32 24.49 -29.69
CA SER A 15 -16.71 24.46 -28.36
C SER A 15 -15.75 23.28 -28.31
N GLY A 16 -14.47 23.60 -28.43
CA GLY A 16 -13.36 22.67 -28.27
C GLY A 16 -13.39 22.02 -26.89
N LEU A 17 -13.54 20.69 -26.90
CA LEU A 17 -13.21 19.85 -25.76
C LEU A 17 -11.70 20.00 -25.50
N PRO A 18 -11.26 20.35 -24.27
CA PRO A 18 -9.85 20.22 -23.94
C PRO A 18 -9.47 18.74 -24.00
N ALA A 19 -8.35 18.50 -24.68
CA ALA A 19 -7.81 17.21 -25.02
C ALA A 19 -7.54 16.32 -23.79
N GLY A 20 -7.92 15.05 -23.92
CA GLY A 20 -7.19 13.88 -23.43
C GLY A 20 -6.73 13.91 -21.97
N ARG A 21 -7.65 13.62 -21.04
CA ARG A 21 -7.26 13.01 -19.77
C ARG A 21 -6.90 11.56 -20.09
N GLN A 22 -5.61 11.23 -20.13
CA GLN A 22 -5.15 9.85 -20.23
C GLN A 22 -5.67 9.09 -19.01
N GLU A 23 -6.43 8.03 -19.27
CA GLU A 23 -6.72 7.03 -18.25
C GLU A 23 -5.43 6.28 -17.92
N PRO A 24 -5.03 6.19 -16.65
CA PRO A 24 -3.92 5.33 -16.28
C PRO A 24 -4.45 3.89 -16.16
N GLY A 25 -4.37 3.16 -17.27
CA GLY A 25 -4.25 1.70 -17.21
C GLY A 25 -2.92 1.36 -16.54
N SER A 26 -2.90 1.31 -15.21
CA SER A 26 -1.69 1.09 -14.42
C SER A 26 -1.51 -0.40 -14.14
N HIS A 27 -1.03 -1.15 -15.13
CA HIS A 27 -0.21 -2.32 -14.82
C HIS A 27 1.12 -1.78 -14.26
N PRO A 28 1.58 -2.19 -13.06
CA PRO A 28 2.86 -1.73 -12.56
C PRO A 28 3.98 -2.29 -13.43
N VAL A 29 4.75 -1.38 -14.05
CA VAL A 29 6.05 -1.69 -14.64
C VAL A 29 6.98 -2.20 -13.54
N GLU A 30 7.73 -3.26 -13.84
CA GLU A 30 8.66 -3.89 -12.91
C GLU A 30 9.71 -2.87 -12.40
N PRO A 31 9.80 -2.60 -11.09
CA PRO A 31 10.91 -1.82 -10.57
C PRO A 31 12.20 -2.65 -10.68
N PRO A 32 13.34 -2.02 -11.01
CA PRO A 32 14.62 -2.72 -11.06
C PRO A 32 14.99 -3.33 -9.69
N PRO A 33 15.85 -4.36 -9.65
CA PRO A 33 16.26 -4.97 -8.39
C PRO A 33 16.85 -3.93 -7.42
N PHE A 34 16.39 -3.96 -6.17
CA PHE A 34 16.85 -3.10 -5.09
C PHE A 34 18.37 -3.19 -4.91
N ARG A 35 19.10 -2.18 -5.38
CA ARG A 35 20.44 -1.91 -4.87
C ARG A 35 20.32 -0.90 -3.74
N ARG A 36 20.49 -1.35 -2.49
CA ARG A 36 20.70 -0.44 -1.35
C ARG A 36 21.90 0.46 -1.67
N ARG A 37 21.66 1.76 -1.85
CA ARG A 37 22.70 2.77 -1.68
C ARG A 37 22.85 3.02 -0.18
N PRO A 38 24.07 3.03 0.38
CA PRO A 38 24.26 3.35 1.78
C PRO A 38 23.92 4.82 2.01
N ALA A 39 22.95 5.09 2.89
CA ALA A 39 22.69 6.44 3.39
C ALA A 39 23.93 6.92 4.16
N GLN A 40 24.51 8.05 3.75
CA GLN A 40 25.54 8.75 4.53
C GLN A 40 24.85 9.70 5.49
N GLY A 41 24.61 9.20 6.69
CA GLY A 41 24.11 9.91 7.86
C GLY A 41 24.20 8.92 9.01
N ALA A 42 24.58 9.36 10.21
CA ALA A 42 24.67 8.46 11.36
C ALA A 42 23.30 7.79 11.57
N ALA A 43 23.18 6.54 11.13
CA ALA A 43 22.00 5.74 11.34
C ALA A 43 21.89 5.53 12.85
N VAL A 44 20.99 6.28 13.49
CA VAL A 44 20.42 5.80 14.75
C VAL A 44 19.88 4.42 14.40
N ALA A 45 20.44 3.39 15.01
CA ALA A 45 19.92 2.04 14.87
C ALA A 45 18.48 2.07 15.39
N VAL A 46 17.53 2.31 14.49
CA VAL A 46 16.11 2.13 14.79
C VAL A 46 16.00 0.65 15.07
N ASN A 47 15.82 0.31 16.34
CA ASN A 47 15.54 -1.05 16.77
C ASN A 47 14.32 -1.50 15.97
N ARG A 48 14.54 -2.29 14.90
CA ARG A 48 13.42 -2.76 14.08
C ARG A 48 12.60 -3.65 14.99
N PRO A 49 11.34 -3.29 15.29
CA PRO A 49 10.53 -4.13 16.17
C PRO A 49 10.42 -5.51 15.54
N ASP A 50 10.37 -6.54 16.39
CA ASP A 50 9.90 -7.84 15.93
C ASP A 50 8.53 -7.64 15.28
N PRO A 51 8.38 -7.88 13.96
CA PRO A 51 7.14 -7.61 13.27
C PRO A 51 6.04 -8.61 13.65
N VAL A 52 6.38 -9.79 14.20
CA VAL A 52 5.42 -10.88 14.41
C VAL A 52 4.29 -10.48 15.37
N PRO A 53 4.55 -9.91 16.57
CA PRO A 53 3.46 -9.45 17.44
C PRO A 53 2.54 -8.42 16.77
N ALA A 54 3.10 -7.48 16.01
CA ALA A 54 2.31 -6.43 15.34
C ALA A 54 1.46 -7.00 14.18
N VAL A 55 2.00 -7.99 13.46
CA VAL A 55 1.24 -8.77 12.48
C VAL A 55 0.05 -9.45 13.17
N LEU A 56 0.26 -10.17 14.27
CA LEU A 56 -0.81 -10.89 14.97
C LEU A 56 -1.92 -9.97 15.47
N GLU A 57 -1.56 -8.77 15.97
CA GLU A 57 -2.54 -7.75 16.34
C GLU A 57 -3.33 -7.26 15.12
N SER A 58 -2.66 -7.01 14.00
CA SER A 58 -3.28 -6.58 12.73
C SER A 58 -4.26 -7.62 12.19
N GLN A 59 -3.92 -8.91 12.25
CA GLN A 59 -4.80 -10.02 11.86
C GLN A 59 -6.05 -10.06 12.77
N SER A 60 -5.85 -9.93 14.08
CA SER A 60 -6.96 -9.89 15.05
C SER A 60 -7.92 -8.73 14.79
N ARG A 61 -7.37 -7.56 14.44
CA ARG A 61 -8.16 -6.39 14.06
C ARG A 61 -8.99 -6.65 12.80
N LEU A 62 -8.38 -7.20 11.75
CA LEU A 62 -9.11 -7.52 10.52
C LEU A 62 -10.22 -8.55 10.79
N ARG A 63 -9.96 -9.62 11.55
CA ARG A 63 -10.99 -10.61 11.93
C ARG A 63 -12.21 -9.97 12.59
N ALA A 64 -11.99 -9.02 13.50
CA ALA A 64 -13.09 -8.33 14.18
C ALA A 64 -13.98 -7.51 13.23
N LEU A 65 -13.41 -7.00 12.13
CA LEU A 65 -14.14 -6.19 11.14
C LEU A 65 -14.91 -7.06 10.12
N LEU A 66 -14.48 -8.30 9.90
CA LEU A 66 -15.12 -9.21 8.93
C LEU A 66 -16.56 -9.54 9.32
N GLY A 67 -16.87 -9.70 10.61
CA GLY A 67 -18.15 -10.21 11.09
C GLY A 67 -19.38 -9.44 10.58
N GLY A 68 -19.26 -8.13 10.40
CA GLY A 68 -20.37 -7.24 10.00
C GLY A 68 -20.63 -7.13 8.50
N LEU A 69 -19.82 -7.75 7.64
CA LEU A 69 -19.90 -7.54 6.20
C LEU A 69 -21.13 -8.21 5.56
N THR A 70 -21.88 -7.43 4.80
CA THR A 70 -22.99 -7.88 3.96
C THR A 70 -22.56 -8.06 2.49
N ASP A 71 -23.39 -8.72 1.69
CA ASP A 71 -23.16 -8.82 0.25
C ASP A 71 -23.13 -7.45 -0.42
N ALA A 72 -23.95 -6.50 0.05
CA ALA A 72 -23.91 -5.12 -0.44
C ALA A 72 -22.57 -4.45 -0.12
N ASP A 73 -22.01 -4.69 1.08
CA ASP A 73 -20.73 -4.12 1.49
C ASP A 73 -19.58 -4.59 0.60
N VAL A 74 -19.50 -5.89 0.30
CA VAL A 74 -18.39 -6.44 -0.49
C VAL A 74 -18.45 -6.02 -1.96
N ARG A 75 -19.61 -5.60 -2.46
CA ARG A 75 -19.79 -5.03 -3.80
C ARG A 75 -19.50 -3.53 -3.86
N ALA A 76 -19.51 -2.84 -2.73
CA ALA A 76 -19.21 -1.41 -2.69
C ALA A 76 -17.75 -1.13 -3.08
N PRO A 77 -17.47 0.08 -3.60
CA PRO A 77 -16.10 0.53 -3.82
C PRO A 77 -15.25 0.48 -2.55
N SER A 78 -13.98 0.14 -2.73
CA SER A 78 -12.93 0.38 -1.74
C SER A 78 -12.34 1.79 -1.91
N ALA A 79 -11.33 2.14 -1.10
CA ALA A 79 -10.54 3.35 -1.32
C ALA A 79 -9.60 3.25 -2.54
N LEU A 80 -9.36 2.05 -3.07
CA LEU A 80 -8.54 1.88 -4.26
C LEU A 80 -9.36 2.07 -5.54
N PRO A 81 -8.89 2.87 -6.51
CA PRO A 81 -9.59 3.08 -7.77
C PRO A 81 -9.90 1.77 -8.50
N GLY A 82 -11.17 1.58 -8.89
CA GLY A 82 -11.63 0.41 -9.63
C GLY A 82 -11.80 -0.87 -8.81
N TRP A 83 -11.39 -0.90 -7.54
CA TRP A 83 -11.48 -2.09 -6.71
C TRP A 83 -12.70 -2.01 -5.78
N THR A 84 -13.48 -3.09 -5.74
CA THR A 84 -14.49 -3.28 -4.69
C THR A 84 -13.82 -3.76 -3.40
N ARG A 85 -14.54 -3.69 -2.27
CA ARG A 85 -14.08 -4.32 -1.03
C ARG A 85 -13.84 -5.83 -1.21
N GLY A 86 -14.63 -6.50 -2.03
CA GLY A 86 -14.42 -7.89 -2.42
C GLY A 86 -13.06 -8.14 -3.09
N HIS A 87 -12.58 -7.23 -3.96
CA HIS A 87 -11.25 -7.36 -4.58
C HIS A 87 -10.15 -7.28 -3.52
N LEU A 88 -10.24 -6.31 -2.60
CA LEU A 88 -9.27 -6.18 -1.51
C LEU A 88 -9.27 -7.41 -0.59
N LEU A 89 -10.44 -7.93 -0.21
CA LEU A 89 -10.52 -9.14 0.62
C LEU A 89 -9.94 -10.36 -0.09
N SER A 90 -10.21 -10.53 -1.39
CA SER A 90 -9.58 -11.57 -2.22
C SER A 90 -8.06 -11.40 -2.32
N HIS A 91 -7.56 -10.16 -2.43
CA HIS A 91 -6.13 -9.89 -2.40
C HIS A 91 -5.51 -10.25 -1.04
N VAL A 92 -6.14 -9.82 0.07
CA VAL A 92 -5.67 -10.12 1.43
C VAL A 92 -5.64 -11.62 1.70
N GLU A 93 -6.64 -12.37 1.24
CA GLU A 93 -6.64 -13.84 1.27
C GLU A 93 -5.40 -14.39 0.55
N GLY A 94 -5.20 -13.99 -0.71
CA GLY A 94 -4.11 -14.50 -1.54
C GLY A 94 -2.72 -14.20 -0.97
N VAL A 95 -2.48 -12.95 -0.55
CA VAL A 95 -1.18 -12.56 0.01
C VAL A 95 -0.97 -13.15 1.41
N GLY A 96 -2.03 -13.35 2.20
CA GLY A 96 -1.98 -14.06 3.47
C GLY A 96 -1.46 -15.48 3.32
N PHE A 97 -2.05 -16.26 2.40
CA PHE A 97 -1.55 -17.60 2.06
C PHE A 97 -0.13 -17.58 1.49
N ALA A 98 0.18 -16.63 0.61
CA ALA A 98 1.51 -16.53 0.01
C ALA A 98 2.60 -16.31 1.08
N LEU A 99 2.38 -15.37 2.01
CA LEU A 99 3.34 -15.05 3.07
C LEU A 99 3.40 -16.13 4.17
N ALA A 100 2.28 -16.78 4.50
CA ALA A 100 2.27 -17.96 5.37
C ALA A 100 3.12 -19.10 4.78
N ARG A 101 2.98 -19.35 3.47
CA ARG A 101 3.78 -20.33 2.74
C ARG A 101 5.27 -19.98 2.77
N GLN A 102 5.65 -18.70 2.66
CA GLN A 102 7.06 -18.29 2.79
C GLN A 102 7.63 -18.67 4.17
N ALA A 103 6.91 -18.38 5.25
CA ALA A 103 7.30 -18.76 6.61
C ALA A 103 7.48 -20.28 6.75
N ARG A 104 6.51 -21.07 6.30
CA ARG A 104 6.57 -22.54 6.42
C ARG A 104 7.73 -23.19 5.67
N TYR A 105 8.09 -22.70 4.49
CA TYR A 105 9.18 -23.28 3.69
C TYR A 105 10.54 -22.81 4.20
N ALA A 106 10.68 -21.54 4.57
CA ALA A 106 11.93 -21.03 5.14
C ALA A 106 12.31 -21.77 6.44
N LEU A 107 11.34 -22.12 7.30
CA LEU A 107 11.58 -22.94 8.51
C LEU A 107 12.09 -24.36 8.22
N LYS A 108 11.98 -24.83 6.97
CA LYS A 108 12.52 -26.10 6.48
C LYS A 108 13.82 -25.93 5.67
N ASP A 109 14.37 -24.71 5.62
CA ASP A 109 15.49 -24.34 4.76
C ASP A 109 15.20 -24.51 3.26
N GLU A 110 13.93 -24.37 2.87
CA GLU A 110 13.47 -24.47 1.48
C GLU A 110 13.01 -23.10 0.95
N LEU A 111 13.20 -22.87 -0.34
CA LEU A 111 12.69 -21.71 -1.06
C LEU A 111 11.48 -22.08 -1.90
N ILE A 112 10.46 -21.22 -1.91
CA ILE A 112 9.23 -21.46 -2.66
C ILE A 112 8.65 -20.17 -3.22
N ASP A 113 8.17 -20.20 -4.45
CA ASP A 113 7.53 -19.04 -5.05
C ASP A 113 6.25 -18.66 -4.26
N PRO A 114 5.93 -17.36 -4.14
CA PRO A 114 4.78 -16.90 -3.37
C PRO A 114 3.45 -17.33 -3.99
N TYR A 115 3.41 -17.45 -5.32
CA TYR A 115 2.23 -17.84 -6.08
C TYR A 115 2.62 -18.87 -7.13
N ASP A 116 1.93 -20.01 -7.15
CA ASP A 116 2.06 -20.94 -8.27
C ASP A 116 1.50 -20.25 -9.53
N GLY A 117 2.30 -20.18 -10.60
CA GLY A 117 1.95 -19.40 -11.79
C GLY A 117 2.21 -17.88 -11.68
N GLY A 118 2.83 -17.42 -10.59
CA GLY A 118 3.32 -16.05 -10.44
C GLY A 118 2.22 -14.99 -10.39
N ARG A 119 2.59 -13.74 -10.78
CA ARG A 119 1.67 -12.59 -10.79
C ARG A 119 0.39 -12.81 -11.60
N PRO A 120 0.43 -13.39 -12.82
CA PRO A 120 -0.80 -13.64 -13.59
C PRO A 120 -1.80 -14.54 -12.86
N ALA A 121 -1.32 -15.58 -12.15
CA ALA A 121 -2.19 -16.46 -11.39
C ALA A 121 -2.78 -15.76 -10.15
N ARG A 122 -1.98 -14.93 -9.46
CA ARG A 122 -2.48 -14.07 -8.37
C ARG A 122 -3.61 -13.16 -8.87
N ASP A 123 -3.38 -12.44 -9.96
CA ASP A 123 -4.33 -11.45 -10.47
C ASP A 123 -5.64 -12.14 -10.93
N ALA A 124 -5.52 -13.29 -11.62
CA ALA A 124 -6.68 -14.10 -11.99
C ALA A 124 -7.47 -14.63 -10.78
N ALA A 125 -6.79 -15.00 -9.70
CA ALA A 125 -7.46 -15.45 -8.47
C ALA A 125 -8.24 -14.30 -7.78
N ILE A 126 -7.71 -13.08 -7.82
CA ILE A 126 -8.43 -11.89 -7.31
C ILE A 126 -9.69 -11.64 -8.13
N GLU A 127 -9.58 -11.63 -9.47
CA GLU A 127 -10.70 -11.43 -10.37
C GLU A 127 -11.77 -12.52 -10.23
N ALA A 128 -11.38 -13.78 -10.07
CA ALA A 128 -12.32 -14.87 -9.83
C ALA A 128 -12.99 -14.79 -8.45
N GLY A 129 -12.28 -14.29 -7.44
CA GLY A 129 -12.70 -14.33 -6.04
C GLY A 129 -13.54 -13.15 -5.58
N HIS A 130 -13.39 -11.96 -6.18
CA HIS A 130 -13.97 -10.73 -5.65
C HIS A 130 -15.51 -10.72 -5.64
N GLY A 131 -16.11 -11.51 -6.54
CA GLY A 131 -17.56 -11.65 -6.71
C GLY A 131 -18.21 -12.65 -5.75
N ARG A 132 -17.47 -13.31 -4.87
CA ARG A 132 -18.05 -14.23 -3.87
C ARG A 132 -19.02 -13.51 -2.92
N PRO A 133 -20.04 -14.19 -2.38
CA PRO A 133 -20.84 -13.69 -1.27
C PRO A 133 -19.98 -13.31 -0.06
N ALA A 134 -20.45 -12.37 0.75
CA ALA A 134 -19.72 -11.90 1.93
C ALA A 134 -19.45 -13.03 2.93
N ALA A 135 -20.37 -14.00 3.08
CA ALA A 135 -20.13 -15.18 3.92
C ALA A 135 -18.89 -15.98 3.47
N GLU A 136 -18.75 -16.20 2.16
CA GLU A 136 -17.62 -16.93 1.59
C GLU A 136 -16.32 -16.12 1.69
N LEU A 137 -16.35 -14.81 1.40
CA LEU A 137 -15.17 -13.94 1.56
C LEU A 137 -14.70 -13.90 3.02
N ARG A 138 -15.62 -13.77 3.99
CA ARG A 138 -15.29 -13.79 5.43
C ARG A 138 -14.62 -15.10 5.81
N ALA A 139 -15.18 -16.24 5.39
CA ALA A 139 -14.61 -17.55 5.66
C ALA A 139 -13.22 -17.71 5.03
N ALA A 140 -13.06 -17.30 3.77
CA ALA A 140 -11.82 -17.43 3.02
C ALA A 140 -10.69 -16.56 3.61
N VAL A 141 -10.97 -15.29 3.92
CA VAL A 141 -10.00 -14.42 4.59
C VAL A 141 -9.67 -14.95 5.98
N THR A 142 -10.66 -15.43 6.74
CA THR A 142 -10.40 -16.01 8.07
C THR A 142 -9.45 -17.20 7.98
N ALA A 143 -9.66 -18.11 7.03
CA ALA A 143 -8.76 -19.25 6.80
C ALA A 143 -7.33 -18.82 6.43
N ALA A 144 -7.18 -17.79 5.60
CA ALA A 144 -5.87 -17.22 5.26
C ALA A 144 -5.17 -16.61 6.48
N LEU A 145 -5.91 -15.90 7.34
CA LEU A 145 -5.38 -15.34 8.58
C LEU A 145 -4.99 -16.42 9.59
N ASP A 146 -5.75 -17.52 9.68
CA ASP A 146 -5.44 -18.65 10.57
C ASP A 146 -4.17 -19.39 10.13
N GLU A 147 -4.03 -19.64 8.83
CA GLU A 147 -2.82 -20.23 8.25
C GLU A 147 -1.60 -19.31 8.44
N ALA A 148 -1.76 -18.00 8.24
CA ALA A 148 -0.70 -17.03 8.48
C ALA A 148 -0.32 -16.95 9.96
N GLU A 149 -1.29 -16.90 10.87
CA GLU A 149 -1.04 -16.94 12.31
C GLU A 149 -0.25 -18.19 12.72
N GLN A 150 -0.70 -19.37 12.29
CA GLN A 150 0.01 -20.61 12.59
C GLN A 150 1.45 -20.60 12.07
N ALA A 151 1.66 -20.14 10.83
CA ALA A 151 2.98 -20.09 10.21
C ALA A 151 3.91 -19.09 10.90
N TRP A 152 3.42 -17.89 11.22
CA TRP A 152 4.24 -16.83 11.84
C TRP A 152 4.49 -17.05 13.32
N THR A 153 3.57 -17.67 14.07
CA THR A 153 3.82 -18.08 15.47
C THR A 153 4.92 -19.13 15.59
N ALA A 154 5.16 -19.93 14.54
CA ALA A 154 6.26 -20.89 14.51
C ALA A 154 7.64 -20.26 14.24
N VAL A 155 7.69 -19.00 13.79
CA VAL A 155 8.94 -18.29 13.49
C VAL A 155 9.59 -17.78 14.78
N GLY A 156 10.76 -18.32 15.12
CA GLY A 156 11.55 -17.85 16.26
C GLY A 156 12.51 -16.72 15.87
N PRO A 157 13.12 -16.02 16.86
CA PRO A 157 14.08 -14.95 16.60
C PRO A 157 15.30 -15.37 15.76
N ARG A 158 15.68 -16.65 15.79
CA ARG A 158 16.80 -17.20 15.01
C ARG A 158 16.45 -17.43 13.54
N ASP A 159 15.16 -17.44 13.21
CA ASP A 159 14.67 -17.76 11.87
C ASP A 159 14.51 -16.49 11.00
N LEU A 160 14.50 -15.30 11.62
CA LEU A 160 14.20 -14.03 10.97
C LEU A 160 15.11 -13.69 9.78
N GLU A 161 16.35 -14.20 9.77
CA GLU A 161 17.32 -13.98 8.68
C GLU A 161 17.29 -15.07 7.59
N ARG A 162 16.43 -16.09 7.73
CA ARG A 162 16.28 -17.12 6.70
C ARG A 162 15.74 -16.52 5.39
N PRO A 163 16.28 -16.95 4.24
CA PRO A 163 15.88 -16.40 2.94
C PRO A 163 14.49 -16.89 2.52
N VAL A 164 13.80 -16.07 1.74
CA VAL A 164 12.50 -16.37 1.12
C VAL A 164 12.52 -15.93 -0.35
N ARG A 165 11.63 -16.48 -1.20
CA ARG A 165 11.49 -16.01 -2.58
C ARG A 165 10.69 -14.72 -2.69
N TYR A 166 9.83 -14.44 -1.71
CA TYR A 166 9.08 -13.19 -1.70
C TYR A 166 10.02 -11.99 -1.69
N ARG A 167 10.14 -11.35 -2.87
CA ARG A 167 11.06 -10.24 -3.15
C ARG A 167 12.54 -10.57 -2.86
N ASP A 168 12.92 -11.85 -2.97
CA ASP A 168 14.28 -12.36 -2.69
C ASP A 168 14.87 -11.82 -1.37
N ALA A 169 14.05 -11.84 -0.31
CA ALA A 169 14.34 -11.18 0.97
C ALA A 169 14.51 -12.19 2.12
N THR A 170 14.44 -11.70 3.36
CA THR A 170 14.45 -12.52 4.58
C THR A 170 13.05 -12.69 5.18
N LEU A 171 12.87 -13.63 6.11
CA LEU A 171 11.62 -13.78 6.84
C LEU A 171 11.20 -12.51 7.59
N SER A 172 12.15 -11.78 8.18
CA SER A 172 11.89 -10.47 8.80
C SER A 172 11.31 -9.48 7.78
N ALA A 173 11.89 -9.39 6.59
CA ALA A 173 11.38 -8.52 5.54
C ALA A 173 9.99 -8.95 5.02
N ALA A 174 9.73 -10.26 4.95
CA ALA A 174 8.42 -10.80 4.58
C ALA A 174 7.35 -10.53 5.66
N ALA A 175 7.69 -10.64 6.94
CA ALA A 175 6.78 -10.29 8.04
C ALA A 175 6.48 -8.79 8.06
N LEU A 176 7.49 -7.94 7.85
CA LEU A 176 7.30 -6.50 7.71
C LEU A 176 6.46 -6.14 6.48
N ALA A 177 6.55 -6.93 5.40
CA ALA A 177 5.64 -6.80 4.25
C ALA A 177 4.23 -7.21 4.61
N TRP A 178 4.05 -8.32 5.33
CA TRP A 178 2.74 -8.78 5.77
C TRP A 178 2.04 -7.74 6.64
N TRP A 179 2.79 -7.10 7.56
CA TRP A 179 2.27 -6.03 8.40
C TRP A 179 1.77 -4.85 7.58
N ARG A 180 2.51 -4.43 6.54
CA ARG A 180 2.07 -3.38 5.62
C ARG A 180 0.81 -3.76 4.86
N GLU A 181 0.75 -4.97 4.30
CA GLU A 181 -0.43 -5.46 3.58
C GLU A 181 -1.67 -5.44 4.48
N LEU A 182 -1.58 -5.91 5.72
CA LEU A 182 -2.69 -5.91 6.67
C LEU A 182 -3.14 -4.49 7.03
N GLU A 183 -2.24 -3.64 7.50
CA GLU A 183 -2.59 -2.31 8.00
C GLU A 183 -3.08 -1.37 6.90
N ILE A 184 -2.45 -1.42 5.72
CA ILE A 184 -2.80 -0.56 4.58
C ILE A 184 -4.10 -1.06 3.96
N HIS A 185 -4.22 -2.34 3.64
CA HIS A 185 -5.40 -2.82 2.91
C HIS A 185 -6.64 -3.00 3.79
N THR A 186 -6.48 -3.14 5.11
CA THR A 186 -7.63 -3.03 6.02
C THR A 186 -8.19 -1.60 6.03
N ALA A 187 -7.32 -0.58 5.93
CA ALA A 187 -7.76 0.81 5.79
C ALA A 187 -8.37 1.06 4.40
N ASP A 188 -7.74 0.54 3.34
CA ASP A 188 -8.24 0.68 1.98
C ASP A 188 -9.61 -0.02 1.79
N ALA A 189 -9.88 -1.09 2.54
CA ALA A 189 -11.14 -1.83 2.45
C ALA A 189 -12.36 -1.00 2.86
N ALA A 190 -12.19 0.12 3.55
CA ALA A 190 -13.28 1.01 3.96
C ALA A 190 -14.37 0.28 4.77
N ILE A 191 -13.94 -0.60 5.69
CA ILE A 191 -14.79 -1.44 6.55
C ILE A 191 -14.77 -1.01 8.03
N GLY A 192 -14.46 0.26 8.30
CA GLY A 192 -14.42 0.83 9.66
C GLY A 192 -13.02 1.01 10.26
N TYR A 193 -11.97 0.61 9.54
CA TYR A 193 -10.58 0.97 9.83
C TYR A 193 -10.08 2.02 8.86
N ARG A 194 -9.26 2.97 9.33
CA ARG A 194 -8.76 4.11 8.56
C ARG A 194 -7.30 4.41 8.92
N THR A 195 -6.62 5.16 8.06
CA THR A 195 -5.22 5.59 8.26
C THR A 195 -5.00 6.32 9.59
N ALA A 196 -5.99 7.08 10.08
CA ALA A 196 -5.95 7.73 11.40
C ALA A 196 -5.78 6.76 12.59
N GLN A 197 -6.00 5.46 12.39
CA GLN A 197 -5.85 4.44 13.43
C GLN A 197 -4.50 3.72 13.36
N TRP A 198 -3.64 4.04 12.39
CA TRP A 198 -2.29 3.50 12.30
C TRP A 198 -1.48 3.86 13.55
N SER A 199 -0.81 2.86 14.12
CA SER A 199 0.02 3.04 15.30
C SER A 199 1.30 3.83 14.95
N ARG A 200 1.88 4.54 15.94
CA ARG A 200 3.18 5.22 15.76
C ARG A 200 4.30 4.26 15.29
N PRO A 201 4.43 3.04 15.85
CA PRO A 201 5.40 2.07 15.33
C PRO A 201 5.17 1.69 13.87
N PHE A 202 3.90 1.54 13.45
CA PHE A 202 3.58 1.26 12.05
C PHE A 202 3.96 2.45 11.15
N CYS A 203 3.63 3.67 11.57
CA CYS A 203 4.00 4.88 10.84
C CYS A 203 5.52 5.00 10.67
N ALA A 204 6.30 4.81 11.75
CA ALA A 204 7.75 4.84 11.69
C ALA A 204 8.31 3.80 10.69
N HIS A 205 7.77 2.57 10.72
CA HIS A 205 8.15 1.51 9.76
C HIS A 205 7.82 1.88 8.32
N VAL A 206 6.59 2.34 8.05
CA VAL A 206 6.15 2.69 6.70
C VAL A 206 6.95 3.88 6.16
N LEU A 207 7.21 4.89 6.97
CA LEU A 207 8.00 6.05 6.55
C LEU A 207 9.44 5.68 6.19
N ASP A 208 10.10 4.81 6.97
CA ASP A 208 11.43 4.27 6.63
C ASP A 208 11.38 3.43 5.34
N PHE A 209 10.41 2.53 5.22
CA PHE A 209 10.24 1.67 4.06
C PHE A 209 9.98 2.46 2.76
N LEU A 210 9.24 3.56 2.85
CA LEU A 210 8.87 4.40 1.71
C LEU A 210 9.84 5.55 1.44
N ALA A 211 10.97 5.63 2.15
CA ALA A 211 12.03 6.58 1.86
C ALA A 211 12.44 6.65 0.37
N PRO A 212 12.51 5.53 -0.39
CA PRO A 212 12.83 5.57 -1.82
C PRO A 212 11.79 6.26 -2.72
N ARG A 213 10.62 6.61 -2.19
CA ARG A 213 9.59 7.38 -2.92
C ARG A 213 9.88 8.87 -2.94
N VAL A 214 10.83 9.36 -2.14
CA VAL A 214 11.24 10.76 -2.20
C VAL A 214 11.95 11.01 -3.54
N PRO A 215 11.53 12.02 -4.33
CA PRO A 215 12.14 12.31 -5.62
C PRO A 215 13.63 12.62 -5.52
N ASP A 216 14.38 12.26 -6.55
CA ASP A 216 15.79 12.61 -6.67
C ASP A 216 15.97 14.14 -6.52
N GLY A 217 16.91 14.55 -5.68
CA GLY A 217 17.20 15.96 -5.44
C GLY A 217 16.26 16.67 -4.46
N VAL A 218 15.36 15.95 -3.79
CA VAL A 218 14.55 16.47 -2.68
C VAL A 218 15.04 15.91 -1.34
N ARG A 219 15.37 16.80 -0.41
CA ARG A 219 15.55 16.48 1.02
C ARG A 219 14.25 16.78 1.76
N LEU A 220 13.42 15.76 1.92
CA LEU A 220 12.09 15.85 2.52
C LEU A 220 12.16 15.73 4.05
N THR A 221 11.66 16.72 4.77
CA THR A 221 11.45 16.67 6.22
C THR A 221 9.97 16.49 6.50
N LEU A 222 9.59 15.35 7.09
CA LEU A 222 8.25 15.08 7.59
C LEU A 222 8.19 15.51 9.05
N ALA A 223 7.35 16.49 9.38
CA ALA A 223 7.24 17.06 10.73
C ALA A 223 5.85 16.76 11.32
N ALA A 224 5.77 15.79 12.24
CA ALA A 224 4.51 15.46 12.89
C ALA A 224 4.05 16.61 13.79
N SER A 225 2.79 17.03 13.65
CA SER A 225 2.18 18.08 14.48
C SER A 225 1.61 17.55 15.80
N ASP A 226 1.43 16.23 15.89
CA ASP A 226 0.79 15.52 17.00
C ASP A 226 1.79 14.67 17.80
N GLY A 227 3.10 14.87 17.62
CA GLY A 227 4.15 14.18 18.36
C GLY A 227 5.54 14.73 18.09
N PRO A 228 6.58 14.18 18.74
CA PRO A 228 7.96 14.63 18.56
C PRO A 228 8.62 14.12 17.26
N GLU A 229 7.93 13.29 16.48
CA GLU A 229 8.48 12.67 15.28
C GLU A 229 8.81 13.71 14.20
N ALA A 230 10.08 13.76 13.83
CA ALA A 230 10.55 14.42 12.64
C ALA A 230 11.49 13.47 11.89
N LEU A 231 11.23 13.25 10.61
CA LEU A 231 12.02 12.33 9.78
C LEU A 231 12.52 13.05 8.54
N VAL A 232 13.82 12.95 8.28
CA VAL A 232 14.45 13.48 7.06
C VAL A 232 14.75 12.33 6.11
N LEU A 233 14.26 12.45 4.88
CA LEU A 233 14.33 11.46 3.81
C LEU A 233 14.93 12.10 2.55
N GLY A 234 15.69 11.33 1.78
CA GLY A 234 16.32 11.80 0.54
C GLY A 234 17.45 12.81 0.76
N ASP A 235 17.94 13.37 -0.34
CA ASP A 235 18.98 14.38 -0.40
C ASP A 235 18.65 15.47 -1.44
N GLY A 236 19.24 16.65 -1.29
CA GLY A 236 19.00 17.80 -2.17
C GLY A 236 18.26 18.96 -1.52
N GLU A 237 17.36 19.61 -2.26
CA GLU A 237 16.67 20.83 -1.85
C GLU A 237 15.72 20.57 -0.67
N PRO A 238 15.80 21.35 0.42
CA PRO A 238 14.98 21.13 1.59
C PRO A 238 13.51 21.44 1.32
N VAL A 239 12.66 20.47 1.58
CA VAL A 239 11.20 20.63 1.63
C VAL A 239 10.71 20.10 2.97
N THR A 240 9.95 20.89 3.72
CA THR A 240 9.32 20.44 4.96
C THR A 240 7.83 20.27 4.72
N VAL A 241 7.26 19.14 5.16
CA VAL A 241 5.83 18.86 5.13
C VAL A 241 5.39 18.56 6.57
N GLY A 242 4.48 19.39 7.09
CA GLY A 242 3.87 19.25 8.40
C GLY A 242 2.46 18.67 8.34
N GLY A 243 2.06 17.93 9.37
CA GLY A 243 0.73 17.34 9.50
C GLY A 243 0.69 16.28 10.60
N ALA A 244 -0.46 15.65 10.85
CA ALA A 244 -0.49 14.53 11.78
C ALA A 244 0.38 13.38 11.25
N LEU A 245 1.01 12.61 12.14
CA LEU A 245 1.91 11.52 11.74
C LEU A 245 1.23 10.53 10.77
N THR A 246 -0.03 10.19 11.03
CA THR A 246 -0.81 9.26 10.20
C THR A 246 -1.14 9.84 8.83
N ASP A 247 -1.37 11.16 8.72
CA ASP A 247 -1.62 11.87 7.46
C ASP A 247 -0.35 11.97 6.61
N LEU A 248 0.80 12.28 7.23
CA LEU A 248 2.11 12.26 6.57
C LEU A 248 2.42 10.85 6.03
N THR A 249 2.15 9.82 6.84
CA THR A 249 2.34 8.42 6.44
C THR A 249 1.40 8.03 5.31
N ALA A 250 0.12 8.44 5.37
CA ALA A 250 -0.86 8.15 4.33
C ALA A 250 -0.44 8.77 2.99
N TRP A 251 -0.04 10.04 2.99
CA TRP A 251 0.46 10.72 1.81
C TRP A 251 1.67 10.01 1.21
N LEU A 252 2.69 9.68 2.02
CA LEU A 252 3.87 8.96 1.51
C LEU A 252 3.50 7.57 0.96
N ALA A 253 2.48 6.93 1.53
CA ALA A 253 1.89 5.69 1.04
C ALA A 253 1.01 5.85 -0.21
N GLY A 254 0.85 7.07 -0.74
CA GLY A 254 0.00 7.38 -1.89
C GLY A 254 -1.49 7.25 -1.60
N ARG A 255 -1.90 7.38 -0.33
CA ARG A 255 -3.31 7.50 0.09
C ARG A 255 -3.63 8.97 0.35
N GLU A 256 -4.90 9.31 0.22
CA GLU A 256 -5.40 10.63 0.60
C GLU A 256 -5.28 10.80 2.12
N PRO A 257 -4.61 11.87 2.61
CA PRO A 257 -4.64 12.25 4.02
C PRO A 257 -6.07 12.58 4.48
N LEU A 258 -6.38 12.30 5.75
CA LEU A 258 -7.65 12.68 6.35
C LEU A 258 -7.62 14.11 6.88
N GLY A 259 -6.46 14.56 7.33
CA GLY A 259 -6.17 15.93 7.74
C GLY A 259 -5.34 16.71 6.72
N PRO A 260 -5.19 18.04 6.92
CA PRO A 260 -4.38 18.86 6.04
C PRO A 260 -2.89 18.56 6.19
N LEU A 261 -2.15 18.68 5.09
CA LEU A 261 -0.70 18.73 5.07
C LEU A 261 -0.24 20.14 4.67
N ASP A 262 0.75 20.67 5.38
CA ASP A 262 1.31 22.00 5.13
C ASP A 262 2.78 21.90 4.73
N SER A 263 3.11 22.31 3.51
CA SER A 263 4.49 22.38 3.02
C SER A 263 5.09 23.79 3.05
N GLY A 264 4.32 24.82 3.41
CA GLY A 264 4.70 26.24 3.26
C GLY A 264 4.91 26.71 1.82
N VAL A 265 4.94 25.79 0.85
CA VAL A 265 5.04 26.00 -0.61
C VAL A 265 3.93 25.21 -1.32
N ALA A 266 3.46 25.67 -2.47
CA ALA A 266 2.49 24.93 -3.30
C ALA A 266 3.20 24.18 -4.45
N PRO A 267 2.69 23.04 -4.96
CA PRO A 267 2.03 21.89 -4.29
C PRO A 267 3.02 20.94 -3.61
N LEU A 268 2.54 19.88 -2.93
CA LEU A 268 3.39 18.82 -2.37
C LEU A 268 4.23 18.14 -3.47
N PRO A 269 5.44 17.64 -3.15
CA PRO A 269 6.25 16.90 -4.10
C PRO A 269 5.50 15.69 -4.68
N GLU A 270 5.62 15.48 -5.99
CA GLU A 270 5.13 14.26 -6.64
C GLU A 270 6.00 13.08 -6.21
N LEU A 271 5.40 12.04 -5.63
CA LEU A 271 6.14 10.90 -5.08
C LEU A 271 6.54 9.92 -6.19
N GLY A 272 7.72 9.33 -6.04
CA GLY A 272 8.18 8.20 -6.85
C GLY A 272 7.30 6.94 -6.69
N PRO A 273 7.57 5.89 -7.50
CA PRO A 273 6.79 4.65 -7.48
C PRO A 273 6.91 3.89 -6.15
N TRP A 274 5.96 3.00 -5.89
CA TRP A 274 6.01 2.14 -4.70
C TRP A 274 7.18 1.14 -4.79
N PRO A 275 8.00 0.97 -3.72
CA PRO A 275 9.13 0.05 -3.69
C PRO A 275 8.75 -1.45 -3.60
#